data_AF-X1C602-F1
#
_entry.id   AF-X1C602-F1
#
_cell.length_a   1.000
_cell.length_b   1.000
_cell.length_c   1.000
_cell.angle_alpha   90.00
_cell.angle_beta   90.00
_cell.angle_gamma   90.00
#
_symmetry.space_group_name_H-M   'P 1'
#
loop_
_entity.id
_entity.type
_entity.pdbx_description
1 polymer ?
#
loop_
_entity_poly.entity_id
_entity_poly.type
_entity_poly.pdbx_seq_one_letter_code
_entity_poly.pdbx_strand_id
1 'polypeptide(L)'
;MAFLSVNKLALEIVKKVISNKEILNISVETLSNSATVLDFSKGSYGAGKFLSEICLGGLGIVKFTNYMLDKHYIPAVNVNTSEPIISCMASQFAGWNVKLKKEVEIDGEM
;
A
#
# COMPACT_ATOMS: atom_id res chain seq x y z
N MET A 1 24.89 -0.78 -12.59
CA MET A 1 23.56 -0.30 -12.15
C MET A 1 23.10 -1.18 -10.99
N ALA A 2 22.73 -0.59 -9.86
CA ALA A 2 22.10 -1.36 -8.79
C ALA A 2 20.73 -1.85 -9.27
N PHE A 3 20.42 -3.13 -9.04
CA PHE A 3 19.13 -3.70 -9.42
C PHE A 3 18.04 -3.11 -8.51
N LEU A 4 17.04 -2.47 -9.12
CA LEU A 4 15.91 -1.88 -8.40
C LEU A 4 14.94 -2.99 -7.95
N SER A 5 14.49 -2.96 -6.70
CA SER A 5 13.53 -3.94 -6.15
C SER A 5 12.45 -3.23 -5.35
N VAL A 6 11.24 -3.21 -5.91
CA VAL A 6 10.06 -2.58 -5.29
C VAL A 6 9.74 -3.21 -3.92
N ASN A 7 9.91 -4.53 -3.77
CA ASN A 7 9.69 -5.20 -2.49
C ASN A 7 10.70 -4.78 -1.43
N LYS A 8 12.00 -4.66 -1.77
CA LYS A 8 13.02 -4.22 -0.81
C LYS A 8 12.79 -2.77 -0.36
N LEU A 9 12.43 -1.89 -1.29
CA LEU A 9 12.12 -0.49 -0.97
C LEU A 9 10.84 -0.36 -0.13
N ALA A 10 9.77 -1.04 -0.51
CA ALA A 10 8.52 -1.06 0.25
C ALA A 10 8.72 -1.66 1.65
N LEU A 11 9.57 -2.68 1.80
CA LEU A 11 9.88 -3.30 3.10
C LEU A 11 10.49 -2.29 4.10
N GLU A 12 11.33 -1.35 3.64
CA GLU A 12 11.86 -0.30 4.52
C GLU A 12 10.75 0.63 5.04
N ILE A 13 9.68 0.84 4.27
CA ILE A 13 8.50 1.58 4.70
C ILE A 13 7.69 0.74 5.69
N VAL A 14 7.48 -0.55 5.39
CA VAL A 14 6.78 -1.48 6.29
C VAL A 14 7.46 -1.55 7.67
N LYS A 15 8.80 -1.60 7.72
CA LYS A 15 9.54 -1.57 9.00
C LYS A 15 9.25 -0.30 9.81
N LYS A 16 9.21 0.86 9.15
CA LYS A 16 8.84 2.13 9.80
C LYS A 16 7.41 2.08 10.32
N VAL A 17 6.48 1.55 9.52
CA VAL A 17 5.08 1.39 9.90
C VAL A 17 4.95 0.51 11.14
N ILE A 18 5.59 -0.66 11.17
CA ILE A 18 5.58 -1.57 12.33
C ILE A 18 6.15 -0.89 13.57
N SER A 19 7.27 -0.17 13.44
CA SER A 19 7.88 0.54 14.57
C SER A 19 7.02 1.68 15.14
N ASN A 20 6.05 2.18 14.36
CA ASN A 20 5.16 3.28 14.75
C ASN A 20 3.69 2.85 14.85
N LYS A 21 3.41 1.54 14.99
CA LYS A 21 2.06 0.98 14.88
C LYS A 21 1.01 1.64 15.78
N GLU A 22 1.39 2.00 17.01
CA GLU A 22 0.48 2.63 17.99
C GLU A 22 0.11 4.06 17.56
N ILE A 23 1.08 4.85 17.09
CA ILE A 23 0.86 6.20 16.57
C ILE A 23 0.01 6.16 15.31
N LEU A 24 0.22 5.14 14.48
CA LEU A 24 -0.48 4.97 13.22
C LEU A 24 -1.87 4.34 13.38
N ASN A 25 -2.22 3.85 14.57
CA ASN A 25 -3.46 3.13 14.88
C ASN A 25 -3.67 1.89 13.98
N ILE A 26 -2.62 1.09 13.82
CA ILE A 26 -2.64 -0.18 13.07
C ILE A 26 -2.37 -1.36 13.99
N SER A 27 -2.89 -2.54 13.64
CA SER A 27 -2.54 -3.77 14.34
C SER A 27 -1.55 -4.60 13.54
N VAL A 28 -0.71 -5.39 14.23
CA VAL A 28 0.31 -6.24 13.62
C VAL A 28 0.22 -7.61 14.25
N GLU A 29 0.01 -8.62 13.43
CA GLU A 29 -0.09 -10.03 13.84
C GLU A 29 0.93 -10.87 13.07
N THR A 30 1.59 -11.81 13.74
CA THR A 30 2.38 -12.84 13.08
C THR A 30 1.62 -14.16 13.15
N LEU A 31 1.30 -14.71 11.98
CA LEU A 31 0.56 -15.95 11.84
C LEU A 31 1.44 -17.17 12.15
N SER A 32 0.81 -18.33 12.32
CA SER A 32 1.50 -19.61 12.60
C SER A 32 2.49 -20.03 11.51
N ASN A 33 2.30 -19.56 10.26
CA ASN A 33 3.21 -19.79 9.14
C ASN A 33 4.32 -18.72 9.01
N SER A 34 4.51 -17.89 10.04
CA SER A 34 5.46 -16.77 10.09
C SER A 34 5.16 -15.57 9.16
N ALA A 35 4.05 -15.57 8.43
CA ALA A 35 3.61 -14.38 7.70
C ALA A 35 3.18 -13.28 8.69
N THR A 36 3.53 -12.03 8.40
CA THR A 36 3.09 -10.88 9.19
C THR A 36 1.94 -10.17 8.48
N VAL A 37 0.82 -10.01 9.18
CA VAL A 37 -0.36 -9.27 8.71
C VAL A 37 -0.41 -7.92 9.42
N LEU A 38 -0.57 -6.86 8.64
CA LEU A 38 -0.76 -5.50 9.15
C LEU A 38 -2.20 -5.08 8.82
N ASP A 39 -3.00 -4.79 9.84
CA ASP A 39 -4.37 -4.30 9.66
C ASP A 39 -4.40 -2.77 9.72
N PHE A 40 -4.79 -2.15 8.61
CA PHE A 40 -4.92 -0.71 8.44
C PHE A 40 -6.36 -0.20 8.58
N SER A 41 -7.34 -1.06 8.92
CA SER A 41 -8.78 -0.73 8.94
C SER A 41 -9.14 0.45 9.85
N LYS A 42 -8.40 0.65 10.94
CA LYS A 42 -8.53 1.78 11.87
C LYS A 42 -7.40 2.81 11.72
N GLY A 43 -6.59 2.68 10.68
CA GLY A 43 -5.38 3.47 10.49
C GLY A 43 -5.64 4.97 10.42
N SER A 44 -4.70 5.73 10.95
CA SER A 44 -4.64 7.19 10.81
C SER A 44 -4.38 7.64 9.36
N TYR A 45 -4.49 8.94 9.08
CA TYR A 45 -4.03 9.53 7.81
C TYR A 45 -2.59 9.11 7.50
N GLY A 46 -1.68 9.20 8.47
CA GLY A 46 -0.28 8.78 8.29
C GLY A 46 -0.15 7.31 7.86
N ALA A 47 -1.02 6.43 8.35
CA ALA A 47 -1.06 5.03 7.95
C ALA A 47 -1.47 4.87 6.49
N GLY A 48 -2.51 5.60 6.05
CA GLY A 48 -2.94 5.63 4.65
C GLY A 48 -1.86 6.18 3.70
N LYS A 49 -1.10 7.20 4.11
CA LYS A 49 0.07 7.70 3.37
C LYS A 49 1.11 6.61 3.18
N PHE A 50 1.53 5.95 4.26
CA PHE A 50 2.53 4.88 4.17
C PHE A 50 2.04 3.70 3.34
N LEU A 51 0.78 3.28 3.53
CA LEU A 51 0.18 2.21 2.73
C LEU A 51 0.21 2.55 1.23
N SER A 52 -0.10 3.79 0.87
CA SER A 52 -0.05 4.25 -0.53
C SER A 52 1.38 4.20 -1.10
N GLU A 53 2.39 4.63 -0.33
CA GLU A 53 3.80 4.56 -0.73
C GLU A 53 4.32 3.11 -0.81
N ILE A 54 3.80 2.20 0.03
CA ILE A 54 4.04 0.75 -0.06
C ILE A 54 3.48 0.20 -1.36
N CYS A 55 2.23 0.52 -1.72
CA CYS A 55 1.63 0.09 -3.00
C CYS A 55 2.43 0.62 -4.20
N LEU A 56 2.96 1.84 -4.12
CA LEU A 56 3.83 2.43 -5.14
C LEU A 56 5.26 1.84 -5.17
N GLY A 57 5.52 0.78 -4.39
CA GLY A 57 6.79 0.05 -4.41
C GLY A 57 7.95 0.82 -3.79
N GLY A 58 7.66 1.82 -2.94
CA GLY A 58 8.65 2.75 -2.40
C GLY A 58 9.25 3.74 -3.42
N LEU A 59 8.69 3.79 -4.65
CA LEU A 59 9.12 4.69 -5.73
C LEU A 59 8.18 5.89 -5.93
N GLY A 60 7.12 5.96 -5.12
CA GLY A 60 6.18 7.06 -5.09
C GLY A 60 6.26 7.83 -3.78
N ILE A 61 6.06 9.13 -3.85
CA ILE A 61 5.92 10.02 -2.69
C ILE A 61 4.47 10.47 -2.64
N VAL A 62 3.84 10.34 -1.48
CA VAL A 62 2.46 10.76 -1.24
C VAL A 62 2.46 11.88 -0.22
N LYS A 63 1.88 13.04 -0.55
CA LYS A 63 1.76 14.18 0.37
C LYS A 63 0.31 14.62 0.48
N PHE A 64 -0.13 14.95 1.69
CA PHE A 64 -1.45 15.55 1.89
C PHE A 64 -1.49 16.96 1.32
N THR A 65 -2.62 17.29 0.71
CA THR A 65 -2.95 18.61 0.21
C THR A 65 -4.45 18.85 0.40
N ASN A 66 -4.90 20.07 0.11
CA ASN A 66 -6.31 20.37 -0.05
C ASN A 66 -6.57 20.67 -1.52
N TYR A 67 -7.72 20.24 -2.03
CA TYR A 67 -8.18 20.54 -3.37
C TYR A 67 -9.49 21.32 -3.29
N MET A 68 -9.60 22.40 -4.07
CA MET A 68 -10.83 23.18 -4.16
C MET A 68 -11.68 22.64 -5.30
N LEU A 69 -12.82 22.04 -4.96
CA LEU A 69 -13.82 21.55 -5.91
C LEU A 69 -15.14 22.27 -5.67
N ASP A 70 -15.66 23.00 -6.66
CA ASP A 70 -16.92 23.75 -6.57
C ASP A 70 -17.06 24.59 -5.29
N LYS A 71 -16.00 25.34 -4.94
CA LYS A 71 -15.89 26.17 -3.73
C LYS A 71 -15.84 25.40 -2.40
N HIS A 72 -15.69 24.08 -2.43
CA HIS A 72 -15.48 23.25 -1.25
C HIS A 72 -14.01 22.81 -1.16
N TYR A 73 -13.43 22.88 0.04
CA TYR A 73 -12.11 22.30 0.30
C TYR A 73 -12.27 20.82 0.64
N ILE A 74 -11.61 19.97 -0.13
CA ILE A 74 -11.62 18.52 0.04
C ILE A 74 -10.19 18.06 0.37
N PRO A 75 -10.00 17.19 1.38
CA PRO A 75 -8.73 16.52 1.62
C PRO A 75 -8.30 15.75 0.36
N ALA A 76 -7.07 15.94 -0.06
CA ALA A 76 -6.52 15.32 -1.25
C ALA A 76 -5.08 14.86 -1.02
N VAL A 77 -4.55 14.14 -2.00
CA VAL A 77 -3.14 13.73 -2.02
C VAL A 77 -2.48 14.18 -3.32
N ASN A 78 -1.25 14.67 -3.21
CA ASN A 78 -0.32 14.77 -4.33
C ASN A 78 0.52 13.50 -4.37
N VAL A 79 0.56 12.86 -5.53
CA VAL A 79 1.34 11.65 -5.78
C VAL A 79 2.39 11.96 -6.84
N ASN A 80 3.66 11.72 -6.53
CA ASN A 80 4.76 11.95 -7.45
C ASN A 80 5.64 10.70 -7.57
N THR A 81 6.01 10.33 -8.79
CA THR A 81 6.98 9.27 -9.07
C THR A 81 7.77 9.61 -10.33
N SER A 82 9.03 9.18 -10.39
CA SER A 82 9.88 9.27 -11.58
C SER A 82 9.91 7.96 -12.38
N GLU A 83 9.27 6.91 -11.87
CA GLU A 83 9.24 5.57 -12.46
C GLU A 83 7.78 5.09 -12.64
N PRO A 84 6.94 5.78 -13.43
CA PRO A 84 5.49 5.58 -13.44
C PRO A 84 5.07 4.17 -13.88
N ILE A 85 5.78 3.56 -14.82
CA ILE A 85 5.47 2.19 -15.26
C ILE A 85 5.72 1.19 -14.11
N ILE A 86 6.84 1.32 -13.41
CA ILE A 86 7.20 0.41 -12.32
C ILE A 86 6.31 0.66 -11.09
N SER A 87 6.18 1.93 -10.70
CA SER A 87 5.46 2.31 -9.49
C SER A 87 3.94 2.11 -9.63
N CYS A 88 3.34 2.55 -10.74
CA CYS A 88 1.89 2.49 -10.92
C CYS A 88 1.44 1.14 -11.48
N MET A 89 2.07 0.63 -12.53
CA MET A 89 1.57 -0.58 -13.22
C MET A 89 2.16 -1.88 -12.66
N ALA A 90 3.46 -1.91 -12.39
CA ALA A 90 4.12 -3.13 -11.89
C ALA A 90 4.00 -3.33 -10.37
N SER A 91 3.49 -2.33 -9.63
CA SER A 91 3.37 -2.38 -8.17
C SER A 91 1.97 -1.97 -7.68
N GLN A 92 1.55 -0.72 -7.92
CA GLN A 92 0.32 -0.20 -7.32
C GLN A 92 -0.96 -0.80 -7.89
N PHE A 93 -0.96 -1.16 -9.18
CA PHE A 93 -2.13 -1.65 -9.87
C PHE A 93 -2.67 -2.92 -9.18
N ALA A 94 -3.95 -2.89 -8.80
CA ALA A 94 -4.65 -4.00 -8.19
C ALA A 94 -5.04 -5.08 -9.23
N GLY A 95 -4.06 -5.54 -10.00
CA GLY A 95 -4.25 -6.48 -11.10
C GLY A 95 -4.26 -7.96 -10.67
N TRP A 96 -3.87 -8.26 -9.43
CA TRP A 96 -3.86 -9.63 -8.92
C TRP A 96 -5.15 -9.95 -8.18
N ASN A 97 -5.99 -10.80 -8.78
CA ASN A 97 -7.14 -11.39 -8.12
C ASN A 97 -6.69 -12.56 -7.22
N VAL A 98 -6.64 -12.31 -5.91
CA VAL A 98 -6.26 -13.32 -4.92
C VAL A 98 -7.49 -14.16 -4.55
N LYS A 99 -7.63 -15.33 -5.18
CA LYS A 99 -8.65 -16.34 -4.83
C LYS A 99 -8.05 -17.37 -3.86
N LEU A 100 -8.79 -17.72 -2.80
CA LEU A 100 -8.38 -18.83 -1.93
C LEU A 100 -8.60 -20.16 -2.64
N LYS A 101 -7.81 -21.18 -2.31
CA LYS A 101 -7.82 -22.49 -2.98
C LYS A 101 -9.17 -23.24 -2.97
N LYS A 102 -10.15 -22.81 -2.14
CA LYS A 102 -11.54 -23.32 -2.15
C LYS A 102 -12.45 -22.64 -3.18
N GLU A 103 -12.03 -21.50 -3.74
CA GLU A 103 -12.75 -20.66 -4.71
C GLU A 103 -12.00 -20.59 -6.05
N VAL A 104 -11.21 -21.61 -6.36
CA VAL A 104 -10.63 -21.76 -7.69
C VAL A 104 -11.68 -22.47 -8.53
N GLU A 105 -12.21 -21.78 -9.55
CA GLU A 105 -13.05 -22.36 -10.60
C GLU A 105 -12.48 -23.72 -11.02
N ILE A 106 -13.19 -24.78 -10.66
CA ILE A 106 -13.06 -26.06 -11.34
C ILE A 106 -14.19 -26.00 -12.38
N ASP A 107 -13.81 -25.74 -13.64
CA ASP A 107 -14.68 -25.84 -14.83
C ASP A 107 -15.69 -24.71 -15.12
N GLY A 108 -15.55 -23.51 -14.52
CA GLY A 108 -16.18 -22.30 -15.06
C GLY A 108 -17.69 -22.12 -14.83
N GLU A 109 -18.24 -22.70 -13.76
CA GLU A 109 -19.53 -22.27 -13.21
C GLU A 109 -19.39 -21.97 -11.70
N MET A 110 -20.17 -21.00 -11.21
CA MET A 110 -20.19 -20.57 -9.79
C MET A 110 -20.76 -21.64 -8.87
#